data_AF-A0A5D4GMY4-F1
#
_entry.id   AF-A0A5D4GMY4-F1
#
_cell.length_a   1.000
_cell.length_b   1.000
_cell.length_c   1.000
_cell.angle_alpha   90.00
_cell.angle_beta   90.00
_cell.angle_gamma   90.00
#
_symmetry.space_group_name_H-M   'P 1'
#
loop_
_entity.id
_entity.type
_entity.pdbx_description
1 polymer ?
#
loop_
_entity_poly.entity_id
_entity_poly.type
_entity_poly.pdbx_seq_one_letter_code
_entity_poly.pdbx_strand_id
1 'polypeptide(L)'
;MSELPQDLLIDAADEVRIRQDLVLVALGKRAADRIVRVGRMFEAGTGTWMDDCEIVIRGRRIAHVGPAGSYTGEAAEHVDRSALAAVPGFGEVHKHIESSHLTPEHEAALVIPRGNTWTCEASHEFSNVDGPHNLEFWLTARRAGSPMKIFPLPGSAVPPTAYEYGGGHFGYDEQAAFLRESAMVAGLDEVMDWPAVWNPQNPSHERLWGIIRATFEQRGVVEGHGAGLRDIASINAFAAAGLSSDHEAWTPEEAWDKIRRGIFLEIRPHSMPDIIGGLLERGLRDWSQVAFATDDRSASDTLKMGATDHNVRLAIQSGLSPEIAFQCVTINPARHMRLTPWVGSIAPGRFADFVLLEGVGKVEIAEVWADGRQASSGKTYTGPLPRIDWPDWARTTVNIDRKVTPDDFAIAAEAGRDTMKAALLRPFHWAYDFIETELPVENGHVQRDTARNITKFAIVDRYSGEGRVARMFWLGCGPATPDTAVGCTVAHDQHNIWVVGSSDEAMALVVDRIAQNQGGWALASGGEIRAEVRYEIGGLMTCRTAVELDAEMELLYRAADKIEWLYEPTFSPRWFPGFPERLQFATLTCAPWRWVLVAPTDAVPQGFVNVQTGESHPVVW
;
A
#
# COMPACT_ATOMS: atom_id res chain seq x y z
N MET A 1 0.03 43.73 3.18
CA MET A 1 -0.05 42.70 2.13
C MET A 1 -0.77 41.51 2.75
N SER A 2 -1.74 40.90 2.08
CA SER A 2 -2.37 39.68 2.61
C SER A 2 -1.30 38.61 2.77
N GLU A 3 -1.28 37.94 3.92
CA GLU A 3 -0.43 36.77 4.15
C GLU A 3 -0.68 35.72 3.07
N LEU A 4 0.39 35.04 2.61
CA LEU A 4 0.25 33.93 1.65
C LEU A 4 -0.58 32.82 2.31
N PRO A 5 -1.36 32.05 1.53
CA PRO A 5 -1.96 30.82 2.02
C PRO A 5 -0.90 29.89 2.65
N GLN A 6 -1.32 29.04 3.59
CA GLN A 6 -0.40 28.09 4.22
C GLN A 6 0.16 27.04 3.24
N ASP A 7 -0.52 26.82 2.11
CA ASP A 7 -0.12 25.91 1.03
C ASP A 7 0.06 24.45 1.48
N LEU A 8 -0.85 24.01 2.37
CA LEU A 8 -0.87 22.64 2.90
C LEU A 8 -1.65 21.70 1.99
N LEU A 9 -2.85 22.09 1.59
CA LEU A 9 -3.68 21.34 0.65
C LEU A 9 -3.86 22.16 -0.62
N ILE A 10 -4.13 21.48 -1.72
CA ILE A 10 -4.37 22.13 -3.01
C ILE A 10 -5.82 22.63 -3.02
N ASP A 11 -5.97 23.94 -3.06
CA ASP A 11 -7.22 24.65 -3.29
C ASP A 11 -7.04 25.63 -4.45
N ALA A 12 -8.05 25.75 -5.32
CA ALA A 12 -7.93 26.55 -6.53
C ALA A 12 -7.78 28.06 -6.24
N ALA A 13 -8.45 28.58 -5.22
CA ALA A 13 -8.38 30.01 -4.89
C ALA A 13 -7.01 30.36 -4.28
N ASP A 14 -6.51 29.49 -3.39
CA ASP A 14 -5.18 29.64 -2.81
C ASP A 14 -4.07 29.44 -3.85
N GLU A 15 -4.20 28.47 -4.76
CA GLU A 15 -3.27 28.24 -5.87
C GLU A 15 -3.11 29.50 -6.73
N VAL A 16 -4.21 30.18 -7.08
CA VAL A 16 -4.16 31.44 -7.84
C VAL A 16 -3.36 32.51 -7.09
N ARG A 17 -3.60 32.66 -5.77
CA ARG A 17 -2.90 33.66 -4.95
C ARG A 17 -1.40 33.35 -4.84
N ILE A 18 -1.05 32.07 -4.66
CA ILE A 18 0.33 31.60 -4.61
C ILE A 18 1.03 31.90 -5.95
N ARG A 19 0.42 31.51 -7.07
CA ARG A 19 0.99 31.72 -8.42
C ARG A 19 1.18 33.21 -8.73
N GLN A 20 0.25 34.07 -8.33
CA GLN A 20 0.40 35.52 -8.49
C GLN A 20 1.62 36.07 -7.74
N ASP A 21 1.90 35.58 -6.53
CA ASP A 21 3.10 35.96 -5.78
C ASP A 21 4.37 35.41 -6.43
N LEU A 22 4.36 34.14 -6.86
CA LEU A 22 5.49 33.50 -7.54
C LEU A 22 5.88 34.24 -8.82
N VAL A 23 4.93 34.73 -9.60
CA VAL A 23 5.22 35.55 -10.79
C VAL A 23 6.00 36.81 -10.40
N LEU A 24 5.59 37.49 -9.33
CA LEU A 24 6.27 38.70 -8.87
C LEU A 24 7.67 38.40 -8.32
N VAL A 25 7.84 37.30 -7.60
CA VAL A 25 9.17 36.86 -7.13
C VAL A 25 10.05 36.47 -8.31
N ALA A 26 9.57 35.64 -9.24
CA ALA A 26 10.32 35.19 -10.42
C ALA A 26 10.84 36.37 -11.29
N LEU A 27 10.09 37.47 -11.34
CA LEU A 27 10.44 38.70 -12.06
C LEU A 27 11.27 39.70 -11.22
N GLY A 28 11.70 39.32 -10.02
CA GLY A 28 12.45 40.17 -9.09
C GLY A 28 11.67 41.38 -8.58
N LYS A 29 10.33 41.35 -8.65
CA LYS A 29 9.43 42.43 -8.18
C LYS A 29 9.04 42.27 -6.71
N ARG A 30 9.28 41.09 -6.13
CA ARG A 30 9.16 40.79 -4.70
C ARG A 30 10.35 39.94 -4.28
N ALA A 31 10.75 40.06 -3.02
CA ALA A 31 11.82 39.24 -2.47
C ALA A 31 11.38 37.77 -2.38
N ALA A 32 12.31 36.88 -2.72
CA ALA A 32 12.20 35.46 -2.43
C ALA A 32 12.48 35.20 -0.95
N ASP A 33 12.08 34.02 -0.46
CA ASP A 33 12.44 33.63 0.90
C ASP A 33 13.85 33.06 0.93
N ARG A 34 14.22 32.28 -0.09
CA ARG A 34 15.49 31.57 -0.11
C ARG A 34 16.01 31.33 -1.53
N ILE A 35 17.33 31.31 -1.67
CA ILE A 35 18.04 30.79 -2.84
C ILE A 35 18.92 29.62 -2.38
N VAL A 36 18.78 28.47 -3.03
CA VAL A 36 19.66 27.31 -2.83
C VAL A 36 20.52 27.15 -4.08
N ARG A 37 21.83 27.36 -3.95
CA ARG A 37 22.80 27.14 -5.04
C ARG A 37 23.28 25.70 -5.00
N VAL A 38 23.25 25.00 -6.15
CA VAL A 38 23.64 23.61 -6.30
C VAL A 38 24.67 23.45 -7.42
N GLY A 39 25.56 22.46 -7.29
CA GLY A 39 26.67 22.27 -8.24
C GLY A 39 26.21 21.80 -9.61
N ARG A 40 25.16 20.97 -9.63
CA ARG A 40 24.43 20.60 -10.84
C ARG A 40 22.98 20.25 -10.51
N MET A 41 22.07 20.45 -11.44
CA MET A 41 20.64 20.20 -11.28
C MET A 41 20.14 19.34 -12.44
N PHE A 42 19.41 18.28 -12.14
CA PHE A 42 18.76 17.45 -13.13
C PHE A 42 17.42 18.07 -13.57
N GLU A 43 17.31 18.41 -14.85
CA GLU A 43 16.07 18.85 -15.48
C GLU A 43 15.34 17.61 -16.01
N ALA A 44 14.33 17.15 -15.27
CA ALA A 44 13.63 15.91 -15.56
C ALA A 44 12.80 15.97 -16.86
N GLY A 45 12.41 17.15 -17.34
CA GLY A 45 11.66 17.32 -18.58
C GLY A 45 12.45 16.94 -19.83
N THR A 46 13.69 17.41 -19.93
CA THR A 46 14.63 17.14 -21.04
C THR A 46 15.55 15.95 -20.76
N GLY A 47 15.66 15.52 -19.50
CA GLY A 47 16.58 14.45 -19.08
C GLY A 47 18.05 14.90 -19.09
N THR A 48 18.32 16.20 -18.89
CA THR A 48 19.68 16.76 -18.95
C THR A 48 20.12 17.40 -17.64
N TRP A 49 21.43 17.48 -17.42
CA TRP A 49 22.02 18.19 -16.29
C TRP A 49 22.35 19.64 -16.65
N MET A 50 22.10 20.56 -15.72
CA MET A 50 22.56 21.95 -15.77
C MET A 50 23.58 22.18 -14.66
N ASP A 51 24.72 22.78 -14.97
CA ASP A 51 25.76 23.07 -13.97
C ASP A 51 25.51 24.41 -13.28
N ASP A 52 25.97 24.50 -12.03
CA ASP A 52 25.98 25.70 -11.19
C ASP A 52 24.66 26.48 -11.23
N CYS A 53 23.63 25.93 -10.60
CA CYS A 53 22.26 26.42 -10.66
C CYS A 53 21.78 27.00 -9.33
N GLU A 54 20.85 27.93 -9.41
CA GLU A 54 20.10 28.47 -8.27
C GLU A 54 18.64 28.03 -8.33
N ILE A 55 18.14 27.51 -7.21
CA ILE A 55 16.72 27.21 -6.98
C ILE A 55 16.18 28.31 -6.06
N VAL A 56 15.32 29.18 -6.60
CA VAL A 56 14.73 30.31 -5.88
C VAL A 56 13.37 29.91 -5.34
N ILE A 57 13.16 30.11 -4.03
CA ILE A 57 12.02 29.57 -3.29
C ILE A 57 11.22 30.71 -2.66
N ARG A 58 9.89 30.59 -2.72
CA ARG A 58 8.93 31.47 -2.05
C ARG A 58 7.80 30.63 -1.46
N GLY A 59 7.55 30.78 -0.16
CA GLY A 59 6.68 29.90 0.61
C GLY A 59 7.20 28.46 0.52
N ARG A 60 6.35 27.56 0.00
CA ARG A 60 6.69 26.15 -0.22
C ARG A 60 7.01 25.83 -1.68
N ARG A 61 7.04 26.83 -2.56
CA ARG A 61 7.11 26.67 -4.01
C ARG A 61 8.40 27.21 -4.59
N ILE A 62 8.79 26.66 -5.73
CA ILE A 62 9.88 27.18 -6.56
C ILE A 62 9.33 28.38 -7.33
N ALA A 63 10.01 29.53 -7.27
CA ALA A 63 9.66 30.71 -8.06
C ALA A 63 10.50 30.79 -9.35
N HIS A 64 11.78 30.42 -9.28
CA HIS A 64 12.72 30.52 -10.39
C HIS A 64 13.80 29.44 -10.30
N VAL A 65 14.29 28.99 -11.47
CA VAL A 65 15.46 28.13 -11.61
C VAL A 65 16.32 28.64 -12.75
N GLY A 66 17.64 28.60 -12.61
CA GLY A 66 18.56 29.03 -13.66
C GLY A 66 20.02 28.96 -13.24
N PRO A 67 20.96 29.32 -14.14
CA PRO A 67 22.38 29.44 -13.79
C PRO A 67 22.58 30.41 -12.63
N ALA A 68 23.57 30.15 -11.78
CA ALA A 68 23.86 30.99 -10.63
C ALA A 68 24.10 32.46 -11.04
N GLY A 69 23.44 33.39 -10.35
CA GLY A 69 23.48 34.82 -10.64
C GLY A 69 22.57 35.28 -11.79
N SER A 70 21.80 34.38 -12.42
CA SER A 70 20.80 34.77 -13.43
C SER A 70 19.52 35.35 -12.83
N TYR A 71 19.21 35.02 -11.58
CA TYR A 71 18.11 35.62 -10.84
C TYR A 71 18.48 37.05 -10.41
N THR A 72 17.61 38.01 -10.72
CA THR A 72 17.87 39.45 -10.51
C THR A 72 17.17 40.05 -9.29
N GLY A 73 16.35 39.25 -8.60
CA GLY A 73 15.64 39.68 -7.40
C GLY A 73 16.47 39.48 -6.13
N GLU A 74 15.93 39.96 -5.02
CA GLU A 74 16.50 39.75 -3.69
C GLU A 74 15.93 38.48 -3.03
N ALA A 75 16.66 37.91 -2.07
CA ALA A 75 16.21 36.81 -1.23
C ALA A 75 16.62 37.04 0.23
N ALA A 76 15.80 36.57 1.17
CA ALA A 76 16.10 36.71 2.60
C ALA A 76 17.24 35.77 3.06
N GLU A 77 17.41 34.62 2.40
CA GLU A 77 18.41 33.62 2.74
C GLU A 77 19.10 33.07 1.49
N HIS A 78 20.42 32.86 1.59
CA HIS A 78 21.21 32.18 0.57
C HIS A 78 21.86 30.95 1.20
N VAL A 79 21.64 29.79 0.58
CA VAL A 79 22.16 28.49 1.02
C VAL A 79 23.08 27.94 -0.05
N ASP A 80 24.35 27.75 0.28
CA ASP A 80 25.33 27.18 -0.64
C ASP A 80 25.40 25.66 -0.47
N ARG A 81 25.10 24.95 -1.56
CA ARG A 81 25.24 23.51 -1.77
C ARG A 81 25.91 23.23 -3.11
N SER A 82 26.79 24.11 -3.56
CA SER A 82 27.53 24.01 -4.84
C SER A 82 28.38 22.74 -4.99
N ALA A 83 28.62 22.00 -3.90
CA ALA A 83 29.28 20.70 -3.92
C ALA A 83 28.33 19.51 -4.24
N LEU A 84 27.01 19.71 -4.26
CA LEU A 84 26.02 18.64 -4.38
C LEU A 84 25.26 18.71 -5.72
N ALA A 85 24.74 17.57 -6.15
CA ALA A 85 23.83 17.46 -7.28
C ALA A 85 22.37 17.46 -6.81
N ALA A 86 21.48 18.20 -7.46
CA ALA A 86 20.05 18.22 -7.17
C ALA A 86 19.26 17.40 -8.19
N VAL A 87 18.36 16.55 -7.70
CA VAL A 87 17.31 15.87 -8.49
C VAL A 87 15.95 16.18 -7.88
N PRO A 88 14.84 16.13 -8.64
CA PRO A 88 13.52 16.37 -8.05
C PRO A 88 13.23 15.38 -6.92
N GLY A 89 12.42 15.80 -5.95
CA GLY A 89 11.94 14.92 -4.89
C GLY A 89 11.28 13.67 -5.50
N PHE A 90 11.67 12.50 -5.01
CA PHE A 90 11.12 11.24 -5.51
C PHE A 90 9.64 11.15 -5.12
N GLY A 91 8.87 10.44 -5.94
CA GLY A 91 7.53 10.04 -5.59
C GLY A 91 7.18 8.65 -6.08
N GLU A 92 6.26 8.06 -5.32
CA GLU A 92 5.66 6.75 -5.57
C GLU A 92 4.35 6.94 -6.33
N VAL A 93 4.22 6.24 -7.45
CA VAL A 93 3.00 6.24 -8.28
C VAL A 93 1.89 5.38 -7.69
N HIS A 94 2.29 4.33 -6.96
CA HIS A 94 1.43 3.34 -6.33
C HIS A 94 2.14 2.82 -5.08
N LYS A 95 1.46 2.91 -3.93
CA LYS A 95 1.92 2.44 -2.62
C LYS A 95 0.75 2.35 -1.66
N HIS A 96 0.81 1.40 -0.74
CA HIS A 96 -0.02 1.32 0.46
C HIS A 96 0.82 1.73 1.68
N ILE A 97 0.59 2.92 2.24
CA ILE A 97 1.27 3.35 3.47
C ILE A 97 0.86 2.46 4.65
N GLU A 98 -0.36 1.93 4.64
CA GLU A 98 -0.87 0.98 5.64
C GLU A 98 0.03 -0.26 5.76
N SER A 99 0.65 -0.69 4.66
CA SER A 99 1.60 -1.82 4.62
C SER A 99 2.97 -1.52 5.24
N SER A 100 3.28 -0.25 5.50
CA SER A 100 4.38 0.12 6.40
C SER A 100 4.03 -0.07 7.88
N HIS A 101 2.72 -0.18 8.16
CA HIS A 101 2.09 -0.14 9.48
C HIS A 101 2.35 1.15 10.25
N LEU A 102 2.65 2.25 9.57
CA LEU A 102 2.86 3.56 10.17
C LEU A 102 1.77 4.54 9.76
N THR A 103 1.38 5.38 10.72
CA THR A 103 0.57 6.57 10.42
C THR A 103 1.30 7.54 9.48
N PRO A 104 0.57 8.37 8.71
CA PRO A 104 1.13 9.24 7.67
C PRO A 104 2.32 10.13 8.11
N GLU A 105 2.31 10.66 9.33
CA GLU A 105 3.39 11.48 9.88
C GLU A 105 4.66 10.69 10.18
N HIS A 106 4.51 9.44 10.63
CA HIS A 106 5.62 8.53 10.93
C HIS A 106 6.20 7.93 9.65
N GLU A 107 5.35 7.63 8.67
CA GLU A 107 5.77 7.28 7.31
C GLU A 107 6.61 8.41 6.69
N ALA A 108 6.15 9.66 6.77
CA ALA A 108 6.93 10.81 6.27
C ALA A 108 8.33 10.88 6.90
N ALA A 109 8.44 10.63 8.21
CA ALA A 109 9.72 10.60 8.90
C ALA A 109 10.63 9.42 8.46
N LEU A 110 10.04 8.29 8.05
CA LEU A 110 10.76 7.12 7.55
C LEU A 110 11.29 7.32 6.12
N VAL A 111 10.50 7.92 5.22
CA VAL A 111 10.77 7.91 3.78
C VAL A 111 11.34 9.22 3.22
N ILE A 112 11.09 10.38 3.85
CA ILE A 112 11.68 11.65 3.40
C ILE A 112 13.21 11.62 3.41
N PRO A 113 13.90 11.11 4.44
CA PRO A 113 15.36 11.02 4.40
C PRO A 113 15.91 10.10 3.31
N ARG A 114 15.02 9.37 2.63
CA ARG A 114 15.27 8.45 1.53
C ARG A 114 14.74 9.01 0.20
N GLY A 115 14.49 10.31 0.14
CA GLY A 115 14.17 11.07 -1.06
C GLY A 115 12.69 11.10 -1.44
N ASN A 116 11.83 10.29 -0.81
CA ASN A 116 10.40 10.28 -1.12
C ASN A 116 9.70 11.48 -0.49
N THR A 117 9.17 12.38 -1.32
CA THR A 117 8.56 13.65 -0.88
C THR A 117 7.07 13.71 -1.18
N TRP A 118 6.58 12.85 -2.07
CA TRP A 118 5.16 12.72 -2.40
C TRP A 118 4.80 11.29 -2.76
N THR A 119 3.56 10.88 -2.53
CA THR A 119 3.10 9.51 -2.77
C THR A 119 1.64 9.53 -3.19
N CYS A 120 1.33 8.79 -4.24
CA CYS A 120 -0.04 8.37 -4.52
C CYS A 120 -0.36 7.19 -3.61
N GLU A 121 -1.31 7.42 -2.70
CA GLU A 121 -1.68 6.45 -1.67
C GLU A 121 -2.89 5.64 -2.16
N ALA A 122 -2.66 4.37 -2.42
CA ALA A 122 -3.64 3.37 -2.80
C ALA A 122 -4.41 2.91 -1.55
N SER A 123 -5.32 3.79 -1.10
CA SER A 123 -5.89 3.79 0.26
C SER A 123 -6.95 2.70 0.53
N HIS A 124 -7.01 1.62 -0.24
CA HIS A 124 -8.08 0.63 -0.11
C HIS A 124 -8.07 -0.10 1.24
N GLU A 125 -6.94 -0.17 1.93
CA GLU A 125 -6.82 -0.84 3.23
C GLU A 125 -7.60 -0.07 4.30
N PHE A 126 -7.24 1.20 4.57
CA PHE A 126 -7.98 2.02 5.54
C PHE A 126 -9.42 2.29 5.08
N SER A 127 -9.67 2.38 3.77
CA SER A 127 -11.02 2.52 3.23
C SER A 127 -11.94 1.36 3.59
N ASN A 128 -11.42 0.12 3.68
CA ASN A 128 -12.19 -1.03 4.14
C ASN A 128 -12.49 -0.99 5.64
N VAL A 129 -11.70 -0.24 6.42
CA VAL A 129 -11.86 -0.11 7.87
C VAL A 129 -12.79 1.04 8.26
N ASP A 130 -12.59 2.22 7.67
CA ASP A 130 -13.42 3.41 7.88
C ASP A 130 -13.47 4.24 6.59
N GLY A 131 -14.29 3.79 5.65
CA GLY A 131 -14.46 4.42 4.34
C GLY A 131 -14.91 5.88 4.41
N PRO A 132 -15.93 6.24 5.24
CA PRO A 132 -16.41 7.61 5.35
C PRO A 132 -15.34 8.64 5.76
N HIS A 133 -14.36 8.27 6.60
CA HIS A 133 -13.31 9.18 7.06
C HIS A 133 -11.98 9.03 6.31
N ASN A 134 -11.92 8.26 5.23
CA ASN A 134 -10.68 7.95 4.51
C ASN A 134 -9.90 9.22 4.07
N LEU A 135 -10.58 10.18 3.43
CA LEU A 135 -9.91 11.40 2.98
C LEU A 135 -9.47 12.30 4.15
N GLU A 136 -10.25 12.35 5.23
CA GLU A 136 -9.86 13.06 6.45
C GLU A 136 -8.58 12.47 7.04
N PHE A 137 -8.50 11.13 7.14
CA PHE A 137 -7.36 10.42 7.67
C PHE A 137 -6.05 10.79 6.94
N TRP A 138 -6.01 10.60 5.62
CA TRP A 138 -4.79 10.82 4.82
C TRP A 138 -4.34 12.28 4.76
N LEU A 139 -5.28 13.23 4.87
CA LEU A 139 -4.95 14.65 4.85
C LEU A 139 -4.63 15.23 6.24
N THR A 140 -4.87 14.48 7.32
CA THR A 140 -4.70 14.97 8.70
C THR A 140 -3.24 15.33 9.01
N ALA A 141 -2.29 14.45 8.70
CA ALA A 141 -0.87 14.75 8.94
C ALA A 141 -0.38 15.96 8.13
N ARG A 142 -0.87 16.10 6.89
CA ARG A 142 -0.56 17.26 6.05
C ARG A 142 -1.11 18.54 6.67
N ARG A 143 -2.38 18.56 7.10
CA ARG A 143 -2.99 19.70 7.82
C ARG A 143 -2.25 20.04 9.11
N ALA A 144 -1.69 19.04 9.80
CA ALA A 144 -0.88 19.22 11.00
C ALA A 144 0.57 19.69 10.73
N GLY A 145 0.98 19.79 9.46
CA GLY A 145 2.25 20.36 9.04
C GLY A 145 3.30 19.38 8.50
N SER A 146 2.97 18.08 8.37
CA SER A 146 3.87 17.11 7.71
C SER A 146 4.23 17.59 6.29
N PRO A 147 5.52 17.53 5.88
CA PRO A 147 5.96 18.06 4.59
C PRO A 147 5.77 17.09 3.42
N MET A 148 5.43 15.81 3.70
CA MET A 148 5.12 14.82 2.66
C MET A 148 3.75 15.10 2.05
N LYS A 149 3.66 15.03 0.72
CA LYS A 149 2.37 15.14 0.02
C LYS A 149 1.82 13.73 -0.17
N ILE A 150 0.68 13.46 0.43
CA ILE A 150 -0.08 12.25 0.14
C ILE A 150 -1.21 12.64 -0.79
N PHE A 151 -1.26 12.02 -1.95
CA PHE A 151 -2.33 12.15 -2.93
C PHE A 151 -3.19 10.88 -2.84
N PRO A 152 -4.31 10.89 -2.11
CA PRO A 152 -5.10 9.69 -1.91
C PRO A 152 -5.78 9.26 -3.21
N LEU A 153 -5.82 7.95 -3.43
CA LEU A 153 -6.65 7.27 -4.40
C LEU A 153 -7.62 6.40 -3.60
N PRO A 154 -8.90 6.80 -3.44
CA PRO A 154 -9.89 5.95 -2.81
C PRO A 154 -10.05 4.62 -3.56
N GLY A 155 -10.08 3.52 -2.79
CA GLY A 155 -10.03 2.13 -3.25
C GLY A 155 -11.21 1.68 -4.12
N SER A 156 -10.96 0.93 -5.19
CA SER A 156 -12.05 0.20 -5.88
C SER A 156 -12.54 -1.00 -5.06
N ALA A 157 -11.66 -1.54 -4.22
CA ALA A 157 -11.82 -2.76 -3.44
C ALA A 157 -12.48 -2.53 -2.09
N VAL A 158 -13.53 -1.71 -2.04
CA VAL A 158 -14.18 -1.30 -0.78
C VAL A 158 -15.69 -1.54 -0.85
N PRO A 159 -16.19 -2.75 -0.54
CA PRO A 159 -15.43 -3.97 -0.26
C PRO A 159 -14.78 -4.58 -1.52
N PRO A 160 -13.85 -5.55 -1.39
CA PRO A 160 -13.10 -6.12 -2.52
C PRO A 160 -13.98 -6.88 -3.50
N THR A 161 -14.97 -7.60 -2.97
CA THR A 161 -15.97 -8.32 -3.75
C THR A 161 -17.36 -8.15 -3.14
N ALA A 162 -18.40 -8.60 -3.83
CA ALA A 162 -19.78 -8.55 -3.34
C ALA A 162 -20.09 -9.55 -2.19
N TYR A 163 -19.14 -10.39 -1.80
CA TYR A 163 -19.33 -11.44 -0.78
C TYR A 163 -18.79 -11.04 0.60
N GLU A 164 -18.24 -9.84 0.71
CA GLU A 164 -17.66 -9.29 1.92
C GLU A 164 -18.29 -7.94 2.28
N TYR A 165 -18.13 -7.55 3.53
CA TYR A 165 -18.50 -6.24 4.03
C TYR A 165 -17.54 -5.83 5.16
N GLY A 166 -17.49 -4.53 5.45
CA GLY A 166 -16.71 -3.97 6.54
C GLY A 166 -17.11 -2.54 6.85
N GLY A 167 -16.14 -1.72 7.23
CA GLY A 167 -16.39 -0.33 7.63
C GLY A 167 -16.45 0.67 6.47
N GLY A 168 -16.34 0.22 5.22
CA GLY A 168 -16.45 1.06 4.04
C GLY A 168 -17.33 0.46 2.94
N HIS A 169 -17.88 1.34 2.10
CA HIS A 169 -18.52 0.99 0.85
C HIS A 169 -18.38 2.15 -0.13
N PHE A 170 -17.72 1.93 -1.26
CA PHE A 170 -17.61 2.93 -2.31
C PHE A 170 -18.38 2.49 -3.56
N GLY A 171 -19.27 3.37 -4.02
CA GLY A 171 -19.90 3.36 -5.32
C GLY A 171 -19.66 4.67 -6.07
N TYR A 172 -20.55 5.00 -7.02
CA TYR A 172 -20.43 6.23 -7.80
C TYR A 172 -20.45 7.49 -6.90
N ASP A 173 -21.37 7.57 -5.95
CA ASP A 173 -21.60 8.79 -5.17
C ASP A 173 -20.44 9.11 -4.22
N GLU A 174 -19.89 8.10 -3.55
CA GLU A 174 -18.73 8.23 -2.67
C GLU A 174 -17.50 8.66 -3.46
N GLN A 175 -17.21 7.98 -4.57
CA GLN A 175 -16.06 8.32 -5.41
C GLN A 175 -16.17 9.73 -6.02
N ALA A 176 -17.36 10.10 -6.47
CA ALA A 176 -17.61 11.43 -6.98
C ALA A 176 -17.49 12.50 -5.88
N ALA A 177 -17.81 12.17 -4.62
CA ALA A 177 -17.62 13.07 -3.49
C ALA A 177 -16.14 13.32 -3.20
N PHE A 178 -15.31 12.27 -3.10
CA PHE A 178 -13.87 12.41 -2.84
C PHE A 178 -13.18 13.31 -3.88
N LEU A 179 -13.43 13.07 -5.17
CA LEU A 179 -12.84 13.84 -6.27
C LEU A 179 -13.29 15.31 -6.28
N ARG A 180 -14.48 15.62 -5.74
CA ARG A 180 -14.98 17.01 -5.62
C ARG A 180 -14.46 17.70 -4.37
N GLU A 181 -14.25 16.96 -3.28
CA GLU A 181 -13.88 17.51 -1.99
C GLU A 181 -12.45 18.07 -1.99
N SER A 182 -11.52 17.39 -2.66
CA SER A 182 -10.11 17.75 -2.60
C SER A 182 -9.37 17.51 -3.91
N ALA A 183 -8.65 18.52 -4.38
CA ALA A 183 -7.72 18.39 -5.50
C ALA A 183 -6.48 17.54 -5.16
N MET A 184 -6.35 17.08 -3.91
CA MET A 184 -5.35 16.07 -3.53
C MET A 184 -5.73 14.67 -4.00
N VAL A 185 -7.00 14.41 -4.32
CA VAL A 185 -7.43 13.09 -4.82
C VAL A 185 -7.01 12.94 -6.27
N ALA A 186 -6.05 12.06 -6.54
CA ALA A 186 -5.42 11.95 -7.85
C ALA A 186 -6.19 11.06 -8.84
N GLY A 187 -7.00 10.12 -8.32
CA GLY A 187 -7.68 9.14 -9.16
C GLY A 187 -8.44 8.09 -8.37
N LEU A 188 -8.70 6.99 -9.07
CA LEU A 188 -9.19 5.73 -8.53
C LEU A 188 -8.00 4.79 -8.38
N ASP A 189 -7.91 4.18 -7.21
CA ASP A 189 -6.94 3.14 -6.89
C ASP A 189 -7.10 1.91 -7.79
N GLU A 190 -6.16 0.99 -7.69
CA GLU A 190 -6.09 -0.24 -8.46
C GLU A 190 -7.44 -0.97 -8.54
N VAL A 191 -7.91 -1.18 -9.76
CA VAL A 191 -9.12 -1.97 -10.02
C VAL A 191 -8.77 -3.45 -10.05
N MET A 192 -9.17 -4.17 -8.99
CA MET A 192 -8.74 -5.54 -8.70
C MET A 192 -9.82 -6.63 -8.79
N ASP A 193 -11.12 -6.29 -8.72
CA ASP A 193 -12.22 -7.25 -9.00
C ASP A 193 -12.39 -7.45 -10.52
N TRP A 194 -11.41 -8.11 -11.15
CA TRP A 194 -11.40 -8.38 -12.58
C TRP A 194 -12.69 -9.06 -13.09
N PRO A 195 -13.26 -10.08 -12.41
CA PRO A 195 -14.56 -10.63 -12.77
C PRO A 195 -15.67 -9.60 -12.88
N ALA A 196 -15.76 -8.64 -11.95
CA ALA A 196 -16.76 -7.58 -12.02
C ALA A 196 -16.55 -6.61 -13.18
N VAL A 197 -15.33 -6.46 -13.70
CA VAL A 197 -15.08 -5.63 -14.88
C VAL A 197 -15.73 -6.23 -16.13
N TRP A 198 -15.49 -7.52 -16.41
CA TRP A 198 -15.90 -8.13 -17.68
C TRP A 198 -17.26 -8.83 -17.65
N ASN A 199 -17.76 -9.24 -16.47
CA ASN A 199 -18.99 -10.02 -16.32
C ASN A 199 -20.17 -9.15 -15.83
N PRO A 200 -21.15 -8.79 -16.68
CA PRO A 200 -22.31 -8.01 -16.25
C PRO A 200 -23.25 -8.71 -15.27
N GLN A 201 -23.10 -10.02 -15.08
CA GLN A 201 -23.86 -10.79 -14.08
C GLN A 201 -23.18 -10.81 -12.70
N ASN A 202 -21.93 -10.33 -12.58
CA ASN A 202 -21.28 -10.24 -11.28
C ASN A 202 -21.99 -9.16 -10.42
N PRO A 203 -22.32 -9.42 -9.15
CA PRO A 203 -23.05 -8.46 -8.32
C PRO A 203 -22.31 -7.13 -8.07
N SER A 204 -20.98 -7.10 -8.15
CA SER A 204 -20.17 -5.87 -8.05
C SER A 204 -20.15 -5.04 -9.34
N HIS A 205 -20.63 -5.56 -10.48
CA HIS A 205 -20.41 -4.96 -11.81
C HIS A 205 -20.87 -3.49 -11.89
N GLU A 206 -22.13 -3.21 -11.54
CA GLU A 206 -22.67 -1.85 -11.62
C GLU A 206 -21.97 -0.88 -10.66
N ARG A 207 -21.63 -1.36 -9.45
CA ARG A 207 -20.88 -0.56 -8.46
C ARG A 207 -19.51 -0.18 -9.00
N LEU A 208 -18.73 -1.16 -9.46
CA LEU A 208 -17.38 -0.95 -9.95
C LEU A 208 -17.33 -0.01 -11.16
N TRP A 209 -18.21 -0.23 -12.14
CA TRP A 209 -18.34 0.69 -13.29
C TRP A 209 -18.87 2.07 -12.88
N GLY A 210 -19.65 2.17 -11.81
CA GLY A 210 -20.05 3.43 -11.18
C GLY A 210 -18.84 4.22 -10.64
N ILE A 211 -17.94 3.56 -9.91
CA ILE A 211 -16.72 4.18 -9.39
C ILE A 211 -15.83 4.65 -10.56
N ILE A 212 -15.61 3.80 -11.56
CA ILE A 212 -14.85 4.14 -12.78
C ILE A 212 -15.45 5.36 -13.49
N ARG A 213 -16.78 5.40 -13.63
CA ARG A 213 -17.49 6.52 -14.24
C ARG A 213 -17.25 7.83 -13.46
N ALA A 214 -17.41 7.82 -12.15
CA ALA A 214 -17.19 8.99 -11.30
C ALA A 214 -15.78 9.58 -11.50
N THR A 215 -14.78 8.71 -11.62
CA THR A 215 -13.39 9.11 -11.89
C THR A 215 -13.20 9.73 -13.27
N PHE A 216 -13.78 9.15 -14.32
CA PHE A 216 -13.69 9.74 -15.66
C PHE A 216 -14.38 11.10 -15.77
N GLU A 217 -15.50 11.31 -15.08
CA GLU A 217 -16.22 12.59 -15.07
C GLU A 217 -15.35 13.75 -14.55
N GLN A 218 -14.40 13.47 -13.64
CA GLN A 218 -13.43 14.44 -13.12
C GLN A 218 -12.07 14.39 -13.81
N ARG A 219 -11.93 13.58 -14.88
CA ARG A 219 -10.66 13.36 -15.58
C ARG A 219 -9.57 12.81 -14.64
N GLY A 220 -9.95 12.05 -13.61
CA GLY A 220 -9.02 11.30 -12.78
C GLY A 220 -8.39 10.14 -13.55
N VAL A 221 -7.33 9.59 -13.00
CA VAL A 221 -6.69 8.37 -13.49
C VAL A 221 -7.39 7.17 -12.87
N VAL A 222 -7.55 6.10 -13.66
CA VAL A 222 -8.08 4.82 -13.18
C VAL A 222 -6.93 3.82 -13.20
N GLU A 223 -6.39 3.53 -12.02
CA GLU A 223 -5.33 2.54 -11.85
C GLU A 223 -5.88 1.12 -12.02
N GLY A 224 -4.98 0.16 -12.26
CA GLY A 224 -5.39 -1.22 -12.50
C GLY A 224 -4.51 -2.24 -11.79
N HIS A 225 -5.09 -3.40 -11.51
CA HIS A 225 -4.41 -4.56 -10.93
C HIS A 225 -4.52 -5.76 -11.87
N GLY A 226 -3.46 -6.02 -12.65
CA GLY A 226 -3.44 -7.02 -13.71
C GLY A 226 -2.92 -8.40 -13.30
N ALA A 227 -3.02 -8.79 -12.02
CA ALA A 227 -2.48 -10.05 -11.51
C ALA A 227 -3.03 -11.27 -12.28
N GLY A 228 -2.11 -12.08 -12.80
CA GLY A 228 -2.45 -13.29 -13.56
C GLY A 228 -2.97 -13.03 -14.98
N LEU A 229 -3.16 -11.77 -15.40
CA LEU A 229 -3.61 -11.42 -16.75
C LEU A 229 -2.42 -11.39 -17.73
N ARG A 230 -2.05 -12.57 -18.21
CA ARG A 230 -0.85 -12.76 -19.05
C ARG A 230 -1.15 -12.96 -20.52
N ASP A 231 -2.36 -13.41 -20.86
CA ASP A 231 -2.74 -13.61 -22.26
C ASP A 231 -3.15 -12.28 -22.93
N ILE A 232 -2.95 -12.22 -24.25
CA ILE A 232 -3.17 -11.00 -25.02
C ILE A 232 -4.63 -10.56 -25.05
N ALA A 233 -5.60 -11.48 -24.95
CA ALA A 233 -7.01 -11.11 -24.97
C ALA A 233 -7.38 -10.40 -23.66
N SER A 234 -6.96 -10.93 -22.52
CA SER A 234 -7.16 -10.31 -21.21
C SER A 234 -6.45 -8.96 -21.10
N ILE A 235 -5.20 -8.84 -21.56
CA ILE A 235 -4.46 -7.56 -21.55
C ILE A 235 -5.17 -6.50 -22.41
N ASN A 236 -5.68 -6.88 -23.59
CA ASN A 236 -6.46 -5.95 -24.41
C ASN A 236 -7.77 -5.54 -23.74
N ALA A 237 -8.49 -6.47 -23.10
CA ALA A 237 -9.72 -6.17 -22.39
C ALA A 237 -9.47 -5.23 -21.20
N PHE A 238 -8.38 -5.46 -20.46
CA PHE A 238 -7.95 -4.62 -19.34
C PHE A 238 -7.69 -3.18 -19.79
N ALA A 239 -6.87 -3.00 -20.83
CA ALA A 239 -6.62 -1.69 -21.41
C ALA A 239 -7.89 -1.04 -21.99
N ALA A 240 -8.76 -1.83 -22.65
CA ALA A 240 -10.00 -1.35 -23.24
C ALA A 240 -11.03 -0.91 -22.20
N ALA A 241 -11.00 -1.45 -20.98
CA ALA A 241 -11.81 -0.99 -19.86
C ALA A 241 -11.39 0.39 -19.33
N GLY A 242 -10.22 0.88 -19.75
CA GLY A 242 -9.66 2.16 -19.32
C GLY A 242 -8.81 2.06 -18.05
N LEU A 243 -8.46 0.84 -17.62
CA LEU A 243 -7.48 0.58 -16.57
C LEU A 243 -6.09 0.94 -17.14
N SER A 244 -5.51 2.00 -16.59
CA SER A 244 -4.47 2.76 -17.28
C SER A 244 -3.04 2.42 -16.85
N SER A 245 -2.88 1.69 -15.75
CA SER A 245 -1.61 1.23 -15.20
C SER A 245 -1.68 -0.22 -14.77
N ASP A 246 -0.52 -0.80 -14.47
CA ASP A 246 -0.39 -2.10 -13.82
C ASP A 246 0.99 -2.28 -13.16
N HIS A 247 0.98 -2.76 -11.90
CA HIS A 247 2.18 -3.14 -11.13
C HIS A 247 2.37 -4.67 -11.00
N GLU A 248 1.47 -5.48 -11.55
CA GLU A 248 1.46 -6.93 -11.41
C GLU A 248 2.24 -7.69 -12.50
N ALA A 249 3.07 -7.01 -13.28
CA ALA A 249 3.94 -7.67 -14.25
C ALA A 249 5.13 -8.39 -13.57
N TRP A 250 5.35 -9.67 -13.94
CA TRP A 250 6.45 -10.49 -13.41
C TRP A 250 7.56 -10.77 -14.43
N THR A 251 7.28 -10.69 -15.73
CA THR A 251 8.26 -11.04 -16.77
C THR A 251 8.42 -9.94 -17.82
N PRO A 252 9.58 -9.89 -18.52
CA PRO A 252 9.81 -8.93 -19.60
C PRO A 252 8.79 -9.02 -20.73
N GLU A 253 8.32 -10.22 -21.06
CA GLU A 253 7.31 -10.46 -22.09
C GLU A 253 6.01 -9.74 -21.73
N GLU A 254 5.57 -9.91 -20.50
CA GLU A 254 4.33 -9.35 -19.98
C GLU A 254 4.42 -7.83 -19.89
N ALA A 255 5.51 -7.30 -19.32
CA ALA A 255 5.81 -5.87 -19.28
C ALA A 255 5.78 -5.24 -20.69
N TRP A 256 6.47 -5.87 -21.64
CA TRP A 256 6.49 -5.41 -23.03
C TRP A 256 5.12 -5.45 -23.69
N ASP A 257 4.35 -6.51 -23.43
CA ASP A 257 3.01 -6.63 -23.99
C ASP A 257 2.07 -5.58 -23.41
N LYS A 258 2.08 -5.34 -22.10
CA LYS A 258 1.27 -4.31 -21.43
C LYS A 258 1.61 -2.90 -21.95
N ILE A 259 2.89 -2.53 -22.04
CA ILE A 259 3.32 -1.23 -22.61
C ILE A 259 2.78 -1.04 -24.04
N ARG A 260 2.83 -2.08 -24.88
CA ARG A 260 2.32 -2.01 -26.28
C ARG A 260 0.82 -1.79 -26.40
N ARG A 261 0.04 -2.03 -25.33
CA ARG A 261 -1.41 -1.77 -25.28
C ARG A 261 -1.73 -0.44 -24.60
N GLY A 262 -0.70 0.37 -24.29
CA GLY A 262 -0.88 1.68 -23.69
C GLY A 262 -1.06 1.66 -22.17
N ILE A 263 -0.80 0.52 -21.52
CA ILE A 263 -0.82 0.42 -20.06
C ILE A 263 0.50 1.00 -19.54
N PHE A 264 0.41 1.94 -18.59
CA PHE A 264 1.54 2.49 -17.87
C PHE A 264 2.11 1.44 -16.91
N LEU A 265 3.41 1.16 -17.02
CA LEU A 265 4.02 0.06 -16.27
C LEU A 265 4.62 0.56 -14.95
N GLU A 266 4.26 -0.11 -13.87
CA GLU A 266 4.70 0.22 -12.52
C GLU A 266 5.59 -0.91 -11.98
N ILE A 267 6.90 -0.79 -12.20
CA ILE A 267 7.81 -1.91 -11.94
C ILE A 267 8.09 -2.02 -10.44
N ARG A 268 7.74 -3.16 -9.85
CA ARG A 268 8.03 -3.48 -8.44
C ARG A 268 9.46 -4.03 -8.25
N PRO A 269 10.11 -3.79 -7.10
CA PRO A 269 11.51 -4.14 -6.88
C PRO A 269 11.86 -5.62 -7.12
N HIS A 270 10.95 -6.54 -6.80
CA HIS A 270 11.25 -7.97 -6.86
C HIS A 270 11.34 -8.51 -8.29
N SER A 271 10.65 -7.89 -9.26
CA SER A 271 10.71 -8.24 -10.69
C SER A 271 11.55 -7.24 -11.51
N MET A 272 12.00 -6.15 -10.87
CA MET A 272 12.70 -5.05 -11.51
C MET A 272 13.97 -5.47 -12.28
N PRO A 273 14.88 -6.31 -11.75
CA PRO A 273 16.09 -6.69 -12.49
C PRO A 273 15.78 -7.39 -13.81
N ASP A 274 14.85 -8.34 -13.79
CA ASP A 274 14.48 -9.12 -14.96
C ASP A 274 13.74 -8.23 -15.98
N ILE A 275 12.73 -7.47 -15.53
CA ILE A 275 11.94 -6.60 -16.41
C ILE A 275 12.82 -5.52 -17.05
N ILE A 276 13.63 -4.79 -16.27
CA ILE A 276 14.49 -3.74 -16.83
C ILE A 276 15.48 -4.33 -17.83
N GLY A 277 16.15 -5.43 -17.47
CA GLY A 277 17.10 -6.11 -18.35
C GLY A 277 16.45 -6.50 -19.68
N GLY A 278 15.28 -7.15 -19.62
CA GLY A 278 14.56 -7.58 -20.82
C GLY A 278 13.98 -6.42 -21.65
N LEU A 279 13.53 -5.32 -21.03
CA LEU A 279 13.10 -4.12 -21.75
C LEU A 279 14.27 -3.44 -22.48
N LEU A 280 15.46 -3.40 -21.86
CA LEU A 280 16.69 -2.90 -22.48
C LEU A 280 17.12 -3.78 -23.65
N GLU A 281 17.12 -5.11 -23.50
CA GLU A 281 17.44 -6.06 -24.56
C GLU A 281 16.50 -5.93 -25.77
N ARG A 282 15.21 -5.68 -25.52
CA ARG A 282 14.20 -5.42 -26.56
C ARG A 282 14.31 -4.02 -27.17
N GLY A 283 15.18 -3.16 -26.63
CA GLY A 283 15.47 -1.84 -27.17
C GLY A 283 14.44 -0.77 -26.82
N LEU A 284 13.82 -0.83 -25.63
CA LEU A 284 12.95 0.26 -25.14
C LEU A 284 13.76 1.56 -25.04
N ARG A 285 13.36 2.57 -25.82
CA ARG A 285 14.05 3.88 -25.87
C ARG A 285 13.35 4.96 -25.06
N ASP A 286 12.03 4.94 -25.06
CA ASP A 286 11.20 5.90 -24.34
C ASP A 286 10.63 5.23 -23.10
N TRP A 287 11.07 5.70 -21.93
CA TRP A 287 10.67 5.19 -20.62
C TRP A 287 9.54 6.02 -20.00
N SER A 288 8.93 6.95 -20.74
CA SER A 288 7.86 7.83 -20.24
C SER A 288 6.59 7.09 -19.80
N GLN A 289 6.42 5.82 -20.23
CA GLN A 289 5.33 4.92 -19.82
C GLN A 289 5.74 3.95 -18.70
N VAL A 290 6.77 4.30 -17.93
CA VAL A 290 7.30 3.48 -16.85
C VAL A 290 7.52 4.33 -15.60
N ALA A 291 7.07 3.82 -14.46
CA ALA A 291 7.49 4.24 -13.13
C ALA A 291 7.95 3.05 -12.29
N PHE A 292 8.48 3.34 -11.11
CA PHE A 292 8.72 2.33 -10.08
C PHE A 292 7.69 2.49 -8.98
N ALA A 293 7.16 1.38 -8.50
CA ALA A 293 6.20 1.33 -7.41
C ALA A 293 6.75 0.43 -6.30
N THR A 294 6.73 0.93 -5.06
CA THR A 294 7.05 0.10 -3.90
C THR A 294 5.94 -0.91 -3.62
N ASP A 295 4.68 -0.54 -3.86
CA ASP A 295 3.52 -1.35 -3.49
C ASP A 295 3.55 -1.62 -1.97
N ASP A 296 3.41 -2.87 -1.52
CA ASP A 296 3.56 -3.22 -0.11
C ASP A 296 5.02 -3.27 0.38
N ARG A 297 5.34 -2.52 1.45
CA ARG A 297 6.59 -2.69 2.20
C ARG A 297 6.48 -2.28 3.66
N SER A 298 6.87 -3.18 4.56
CA SER A 298 6.94 -2.92 6.00
C SER A 298 7.94 -1.82 6.37
N ALA A 299 7.73 -1.19 7.53
CA ALA A 299 8.70 -0.28 8.11
C ALA A 299 10.06 -0.96 8.34
N SER A 300 10.06 -2.21 8.81
CA SER A 300 11.27 -3.03 9.03
C SER A 300 12.10 -3.21 7.76
N ASP A 301 11.47 -3.57 6.64
CA ASP A 301 12.16 -3.73 5.37
C ASP A 301 12.63 -2.39 4.81
N THR A 302 11.85 -1.33 4.99
CA THR A 302 12.24 0.02 4.59
C THR A 302 13.46 0.53 5.37
N LEU A 303 13.53 0.23 6.67
CA LEU A 303 14.70 0.53 7.51
C LEU A 303 15.95 -0.19 6.98
N LYS A 304 15.82 -1.49 6.67
CA LYS A 304 16.90 -2.38 6.19
C LYS A 304 17.39 -2.02 4.78
N MET A 305 16.47 -1.85 3.83
CA MET A 305 16.78 -1.77 2.39
C MET A 305 16.83 -0.34 1.84
N GLY A 306 15.96 0.54 2.36
CA GLY A 306 15.63 1.83 1.75
C GLY A 306 14.15 1.94 1.37
N ALA A 307 13.76 3.13 0.94
CA ALA A 307 12.44 3.45 0.39
C ALA A 307 12.57 3.59 -1.14
N THR A 308 12.07 4.66 -1.72
CA THR A 308 12.19 4.92 -3.16
C THR A 308 13.65 5.03 -3.64
N ASP A 309 14.57 5.49 -2.78
CA ASP A 309 16.02 5.46 -3.05
C ASP A 309 16.55 4.06 -3.37
N HIS A 310 16.00 3.02 -2.72
CA HIS A 310 16.33 1.63 -3.03
C HIS A 310 15.88 1.25 -4.44
N ASN A 311 14.66 1.62 -4.82
CA ASN A 311 14.10 1.32 -6.14
C ASN A 311 14.97 1.97 -7.24
N VAL A 312 15.40 3.24 -7.04
CA VAL A 312 16.31 3.93 -7.97
C VAL A 312 17.67 3.22 -8.07
N ARG A 313 18.28 2.85 -6.92
CA ARG A 313 19.56 2.12 -6.93
C ARG A 313 19.45 0.78 -7.65
N LEU A 314 18.37 0.03 -7.39
CA LEU A 314 18.13 -1.26 -8.01
C LEU A 314 17.94 -1.13 -9.53
N ALA A 315 17.22 -0.11 -9.97
CA ALA A 315 17.04 0.19 -11.38
C ALA A 315 18.37 0.52 -12.09
N ILE A 316 19.23 1.32 -11.46
CA ILE A 316 20.57 1.62 -11.99
C ILE A 316 21.43 0.35 -12.03
N GLN A 317 21.40 -0.48 -10.99
CA GLN A 317 22.11 -1.77 -10.94
C GLN A 317 21.61 -2.74 -12.02
N SER A 318 20.33 -2.62 -12.42
CA SER A 318 19.69 -3.42 -13.47
C SER A 318 20.00 -2.90 -14.89
N GLY A 319 20.76 -1.80 -15.01
CA GLY A 319 21.29 -1.30 -16.28
C GLY A 319 20.72 0.03 -16.77
N LEU A 320 19.79 0.66 -16.03
CA LEU A 320 19.32 2.00 -16.40
C LEU A 320 20.37 3.08 -16.12
N SER A 321 20.38 4.13 -16.93
CA SER A 321 21.12 5.34 -16.58
C SER A 321 20.44 6.04 -15.38
N PRO A 322 21.21 6.76 -14.55
CA PRO A 322 20.63 7.53 -13.45
C PRO A 322 19.54 8.50 -13.91
N GLU A 323 19.69 9.15 -15.07
CA GLU A 323 18.73 10.09 -15.62
C GLU A 323 17.36 9.44 -15.84
N ILE A 324 17.32 8.27 -16.50
CA ILE A 324 16.07 7.53 -16.73
C ILE A 324 15.50 7.05 -15.40
N ALA A 325 16.33 6.50 -14.51
CA ALA A 325 15.88 6.03 -13.20
C ALA A 325 15.24 7.16 -12.37
N PHE A 326 15.81 8.37 -12.39
CA PHE A 326 15.19 9.53 -11.74
C PHE A 326 13.89 9.94 -12.41
N GLN A 327 13.78 9.92 -13.74
CA GLN A 327 12.52 10.22 -14.42
C GLN A 327 11.40 9.25 -14.01
N CYS A 328 11.71 7.96 -13.87
CA CYS A 328 10.78 6.91 -13.43
C CYS A 328 10.26 7.08 -11.99
N VAL A 329 10.90 7.90 -11.16
CA VAL A 329 10.42 8.21 -9.79
C VAL A 329 10.12 9.69 -9.59
N THR A 330 10.04 10.49 -10.66
CA THR A 330 9.75 11.92 -10.58
C THR A 330 8.72 12.34 -11.63
N ILE A 331 9.15 12.65 -12.84
CA ILE A 331 8.29 13.26 -13.85
C ILE A 331 7.35 12.27 -14.53
N ASN A 332 7.75 11.00 -14.72
CA ASN A 332 6.89 9.99 -15.33
C ASN A 332 5.67 9.69 -14.47
N PRO A 333 5.82 9.34 -13.18
CA PRO A 333 4.64 9.10 -12.34
C PRO A 333 3.81 10.38 -12.15
N ALA A 334 4.43 11.57 -12.05
CA ALA A 334 3.69 12.82 -11.98
C ALA A 334 2.91 13.14 -13.28
N ARG A 335 3.37 12.70 -14.45
CA ARG A 335 2.64 12.82 -15.73
C ARG A 335 1.45 11.89 -15.77
N HIS A 336 1.68 10.62 -15.46
CA HIS A 336 0.63 9.59 -15.41
C HIS A 336 -0.52 10.05 -14.51
N MET A 337 -0.19 10.40 -13.27
CA MET A 337 -1.13 10.85 -12.24
C MET A 337 -1.61 12.29 -12.37
N ARG A 338 -1.17 13.02 -13.42
CA ARG A 338 -1.56 14.42 -13.70
C ARG A 338 -1.18 15.42 -12.60
N LEU A 339 -0.15 15.10 -11.83
CA LEU A 339 0.37 15.90 -10.71
C LEU A 339 1.49 16.89 -11.10
N THR A 340 1.87 16.94 -12.38
CA THR A 340 2.91 17.86 -12.89
C THR A 340 2.73 19.36 -12.59
N PRO A 341 1.53 19.90 -12.28
CA PRO A 341 1.43 21.27 -11.79
C PRO A 341 2.14 21.49 -10.44
N TRP A 342 2.29 20.45 -9.61
CA TRP A 342 2.73 20.57 -8.23
C TRP A 342 4.02 19.79 -7.90
N VAL A 343 4.28 18.65 -8.52
CA VAL A 343 5.43 17.77 -8.20
C VAL A 343 6.10 17.19 -9.45
N GLY A 344 7.18 16.43 -9.26
CA GLY A 344 7.87 15.67 -10.31
C GLY A 344 9.00 16.41 -11.04
N SER A 345 9.24 17.69 -10.76
CA SER A 345 10.36 18.44 -11.33
C SER A 345 10.81 19.62 -10.46
N ILE A 346 12.10 19.99 -10.57
CA ILE A 346 12.63 21.24 -10.01
C ILE A 346 12.33 22.37 -11.00
N ALA A 347 11.10 22.88 -10.98
CA ALA A 347 10.63 23.89 -11.91
C ALA A 347 9.70 24.92 -11.24
N PRO A 348 9.61 26.16 -11.76
CA PRO A 348 8.74 27.19 -11.22
C PRO A 348 7.29 26.70 -11.03
N GLY A 349 6.72 27.07 -9.89
CA GLY A 349 5.37 26.75 -9.47
C GLY A 349 5.17 25.39 -8.79
N ARG A 350 6.17 24.51 -8.83
CA ARG A 350 6.09 23.21 -8.15
C ARG A 350 6.46 23.40 -6.68
N PHE A 351 6.09 22.45 -5.83
CA PHE A 351 6.65 22.37 -4.49
C PHE A 351 8.18 22.32 -4.60
N ALA A 352 8.86 23.03 -3.70
CA ALA A 352 10.31 23.06 -3.61
C ALA A 352 10.81 21.79 -2.92
N ASP A 353 10.63 20.66 -3.62
CA ASP A 353 10.98 19.32 -3.21
C ASP A 353 12.12 18.81 -4.08
N PHE A 354 13.26 18.53 -3.47
CA PHE A 354 14.45 18.04 -4.17
C PHE A 354 15.36 17.25 -3.26
N VAL A 355 16.09 16.32 -3.85
CA VAL A 355 17.09 15.50 -3.19
C VAL A 355 18.47 16.00 -3.60
N LEU A 356 19.31 16.28 -2.61
CA LEU A 356 20.71 16.64 -2.82
C LEU A 356 21.58 15.41 -2.63
N LEU A 357 22.37 15.10 -3.65
CA LEU A 357 23.22 13.92 -3.76
C LEU A 357 24.69 14.31 -3.72
N GLU A 358 25.48 13.61 -2.90
CA GLU A 358 26.95 13.61 -2.98
C GLU A 358 27.43 12.77 -4.18
N GLY A 359 26.72 11.66 -4.46
CA GLY A 359 27.07 10.70 -5.50
C GLY A 359 25.86 10.26 -6.30
N VAL A 360 25.76 10.71 -7.56
CA VAL A 360 24.59 10.46 -8.42
C VAL A 360 24.45 8.97 -8.80
N GLY A 361 25.54 8.33 -9.23
CA GLY A 361 25.49 6.93 -9.70
C GLY A 361 25.14 5.91 -8.62
N LYS A 362 25.34 6.26 -7.34
CA LYS A 362 25.00 5.41 -6.19
C LYS A 362 23.78 5.91 -5.40
N VAL A 363 23.21 7.05 -5.78
CA VAL A 363 22.12 7.72 -5.06
C VAL A 363 22.50 7.98 -3.59
N GLU A 364 23.70 8.54 -3.37
CA GLU A 364 24.19 8.89 -2.04
C GLU A 364 23.56 10.22 -1.58
N ILE A 365 22.45 10.11 -0.84
CA ILE A 365 21.65 11.24 -0.35
C ILE A 365 22.37 11.96 0.79
N ALA A 366 22.61 13.25 0.61
CA ALA A 366 23.17 14.15 1.62
C ALA A 366 22.07 14.94 2.34
N GLU A 367 21.09 15.45 1.61
CA GLU A 367 19.97 16.20 2.16
C GLU A 367 18.72 15.98 1.32
N VAL A 368 17.56 16.03 1.97
CA VAL A 368 16.27 16.10 1.29
C VAL A 368 15.59 17.38 1.70
N TRP A 369 15.08 18.09 0.71
CA TRP A 369 14.32 19.30 0.85
C TRP A 369 12.87 19.02 0.50
N ALA A 370 11.95 19.47 1.35
CA ALA A 370 10.52 19.36 1.14
C ALA A 370 9.84 20.67 1.58
N ASP A 371 8.88 21.14 0.79
CA ASP A 371 8.22 22.44 1.00
C ASP A 371 9.20 23.61 1.14
N GLY A 372 10.32 23.55 0.40
CA GLY A 372 11.33 24.61 0.38
C GLY A 372 12.23 24.66 1.61
N ARG A 373 12.19 23.65 2.48
CA ARG A 373 13.03 23.53 3.68
C ARG A 373 13.75 22.20 3.72
N GLN A 374 14.96 22.20 4.28
CA GLN A 374 15.68 20.98 4.58
C GLN A 374 14.87 20.13 5.57
N ALA A 375 14.53 18.91 5.17
CA ALA A 375 13.73 17.95 5.92
C ALA A 375 14.54 16.69 6.29
N SER A 376 15.78 16.56 5.82
CA SER A 376 16.72 15.56 6.33
C SER A 376 18.18 16.04 6.35
N SER A 377 18.97 15.39 7.20
CA SER A 377 20.44 15.39 7.14
C SER A 377 20.89 13.95 6.99
N GLY A 378 21.38 13.59 5.80
CA GLY A 378 21.54 12.21 5.38
C GLY A 378 20.23 11.43 5.54
N LYS A 379 20.32 10.29 6.23
CA LYS A 379 19.18 9.41 6.54
C LYS A 379 18.40 9.81 7.80
N THR A 380 18.75 10.92 8.46
CA THR A 380 18.05 11.42 9.65
C THR A 380 16.98 12.42 9.26
N TYR A 381 15.75 12.19 9.69
CA TYR A 381 14.66 13.14 9.52
C TYR A 381 14.83 14.37 10.41
N THR A 382 14.68 15.56 9.83
CA THR A 382 14.77 16.85 10.53
C THR A 382 13.56 17.74 10.28
N GLY A 383 12.54 17.23 9.57
CA GLY A 383 11.29 17.92 9.32
C GLY A 383 10.35 17.94 10.53
N PRO A 384 9.21 18.65 10.43
CA PRO A 384 8.20 18.65 11.47
C PRO A 384 7.50 17.29 11.56
N LEU A 385 7.58 16.67 12.74
CA LEU A 385 6.81 15.48 13.10
C LEU A 385 5.65 15.90 14.02
N PRO A 386 4.45 16.21 13.48
CA PRO A 386 3.33 16.63 14.30
C PRO A 386 2.87 15.50 15.22
N ARG A 387 2.48 15.84 16.45
CA ARG A 387 1.74 14.93 17.31
C ARG A 387 0.26 15.03 16.95
N ILE A 388 -0.31 13.92 16.51
CA ILE A 388 -1.72 13.83 16.13
C ILE A 388 -2.43 13.00 17.20
N ASP A 389 -3.38 13.61 17.89
CA ASP A 389 -4.28 12.89 18.79
C ASP A 389 -5.39 12.28 17.92
N TRP A 390 -5.09 11.13 17.30
CA TRP A 390 -6.01 10.45 16.38
C TRP A 390 -7.38 10.23 17.04
N PRO A 391 -8.50 10.52 16.35
CA PRO A 391 -9.84 10.41 16.91
C PRO A 391 -10.29 8.95 17.10
N ASP A 392 -11.37 8.74 17.85
CA ASP A 392 -11.85 7.40 18.21
C ASP A 392 -12.27 6.58 16.98
N TRP A 393 -12.80 7.21 15.93
CA TRP A 393 -13.12 6.53 14.67
C TRP A 393 -11.88 5.91 14.00
N ALA A 394 -10.68 6.44 14.24
CA ALA A 394 -9.43 5.85 13.77
C ALA A 394 -8.83 4.83 14.75
N ARG A 395 -9.17 4.89 16.04
CA ARG A 395 -8.52 4.10 17.11
C ARG A 395 -9.34 2.92 17.62
N THR A 396 -10.65 2.95 17.43
CA THR A 396 -11.59 1.97 17.98
C THR A 396 -12.31 1.26 16.84
N THR A 397 -11.54 0.46 16.08
CA THR A 397 -12.00 -0.18 14.84
C THR A 397 -12.10 -1.70 14.92
N VAL A 398 -11.66 -2.30 16.02
CA VAL A 398 -11.92 -3.71 16.32
C VAL A 398 -13.16 -3.77 17.21
N ASN A 399 -14.32 -3.94 16.57
CA ASN A 399 -15.64 -3.94 17.20
C ASN A 399 -16.17 -5.37 17.38
N ILE A 400 -16.00 -5.89 18.60
CA ILE A 400 -16.53 -7.18 19.03
C ILE A 400 -17.13 -7.01 20.44
N ASP A 401 -18.46 -7.02 20.53
CA ASP A 401 -19.23 -6.74 21.76
C ASP A 401 -19.37 -7.95 22.68
N ARG A 402 -18.76 -9.08 22.32
CA ARG A 402 -18.80 -10.31 23.09
C ARG A 402 -17.43 -10.97 23.21
N LYS A 403 -17.32 -11.88 24.17
CA LYS A 403 -16.16 -12.76 24.25
C LYS A 403 -16.27 -13.85 23.19
N VAL A 404 -15.27 -13.93 22.31
CA VAL A 404 -15.05 -15.09 21.43
C VAL A 404 -14.49 -16.23 22.27
N THR A 405 -15.02 -17.43 22.08
CA THR A 405 -14.77 -18.62 22.90
C THR A 405 -14.22 -19.77 22.07
N PRO A 406 -13.62 -20.81 22.68
CA PRO A 406 -13.15 -21.98 21.94
C PRO A 406 -14.23 -22.64 21.07
N ASP A 407 -15.47 -22.70 21.57
CA ASP A 407 -16.62 -23.29 20.85
C ASP A 407 -16.92 -22.57 19.51
N ASP A 408 -16.51 -21.32 19.37
CA ASP A 408 -16.67 -20.56 18.12
C ASP A 408 -15.76 -21.05 16.99
N PHE A 409 -14.67 -21.77 17.33
CA PHE A 409 -13.74 -22.38 16.37
C PHE A 409 -14.00 -23.87 16.14
N ALA A 410 -14.84 -24.50 16.97
CA ALA A 410 -15.19 -25.91 16.81
C ALA A 410 -15.94 -26.14 15.49
N ILE A 411 -15.63 -27.23 14.77
CA ILE A 411 -16.32 -27.62 13.54
C ILE A 411 -17.11 -28.90 13.85
N ALA A 412 -18.44 -28.81 13.90
CA ALA A 412 -19.28 -29.93 14.27
C ALA A 412 -19.22 -31.05 13.21
N ALA A 413 -19.18 -32.30 13.68
CA ALA A 413 -19.33 -33.47 12.84
C ALA A 413 -20.79 -33.93 12.78
N GLU A 414 -21.14 -34.68 11.74
CA GLU A 414 -22.41 -35.41 11.73
C GLU A 414 -22.41 -36.48 12.84
N ALA A 415 -23.56 -36.66 13.49
CA ALA A 415 -23.66 -37.53 14.66
C ALA A 415 -23.31 -38.99 14.34
N GLY A 416 -22.47 -39.60 15.19
CA GLY A 416 -22.09 -41.02 15.07
C GLY A 416 -21.02 -41.32 14.02
N ARG A 417 -20.36 -40.30 13.47
CA ARG A 417 -19.25 -40.45 12.53
C ARG A 417 -17.91 -40.40 13.27
N ASP A 418 -16.99 -41.26 12.85
CA ASP A 418 -15.59 -41.25 13.32
C ASP A 418 -14.69 -40.40 12.40
N THR A 419 -15.13 -40.14 11.17
CA THR A 419 -14.47 -39.27 10.19
C THR A 419 -15.48 -38.45 9.40
N MET A 420 -15.06 -37.28 8.92
CA MET A 420 -15.82 -36.43 7.99
C MET A 420 -14.99 -36.15 6.76
N LYS A 421 -15.66 -35.94 5.61
CA LYS A 421 -14.96 -35.39 4.44
C LYS A 421 -14.80 -33.89 4.66
N ALA A 422 -13.65 -33.35 4.25
CA ALA A 422 -13.30 -31.95 4.43
C ALA A 422 -12.70 -31.36 3.17
N ALA A 423 -13.05 -30.11 2.91
CA ALA A 423 -12.42 -29.26 1.91
C ALA A 423 -11.34 -28.41 2.60
N LEU A 424 -10.12 -28.47 2.06
CA LEU A 424 -8.96 -27.71 2.51
C LEU A 424 -8.52 -26.74 1.42
N LEU A 425 -7.92 -25.65 1.86
CA LEU A 425 -7.08 -24.81 1.00
C LEU A 425 -5.61 -25.02 1.38
N ARG A 426 -4.73 -24.24 0.73
CA ARG A 426 -3.35 -23.95 1.17
C ARG A 426 -3.07 -22.46 0.88
N PRO A 427 -2.06 -21.82 1.47
CA PRO A 427 -1.72 -20.45 1.09
C PRO A 427 -1.47 -20.37 -0.43
N PHE A 428 -1.94 -19.33 -1.10
CA PHE A 428 -1.78 -19.19 -2.55
C PHE A 428 -2.36 -20.35 -3.37
N HIS A 429 -3.54 -20.88 -2.99
CA HIS A 429 -4.24 -21.94 -3.71
C HIS A 429 -5.02 -21.42 -4.92
N TRP A 430 -4.44 -21.57 -6.11
CA TRP A 430 -5.01 -21.07 -7.38
C TRP A 430 -5.69 -22.14 -8.24
N ALA A 431 -5.84 -23.36 -7.71
CA ALA A 431 -6.50 -24.42 -8.46
C ALA A 431 -8.02 -24.14 -8.60
N TYR A 432 -8.63 -24.80 -9.60
CA TYR A 432 -10.06 -24.67 -9.88
C TYR A 432 -10.91 -25.16 -8.71
N ASP A 433 -10.48 -26.24 -8.08
CA ASP A 433 -11.17 -26.93 -6.99
C ASP A 433 -10.37 -26.83 -5.69
N PHE A 434 -11.02 -27.05 -4.54
CA PHE A 434 -10.37 -27.23 -3.24
C PHE A 434 -9.75 -28.63 -3.09
N ILE A 435 -8.95 -28.82 -2.05
CA ILE A 435 -8.34 -30.12 -1.73
C ILE A 435 -9.32 -30.92 -0.87
N GLU A 436 -9.68 -32.11 -1.29
CA GLU A 436 -10.55 -32.99 -0.50
C GLU A 436 -9.75 -33.97 0.36
N THR A 437 -10.18 -34.18 1.60
CA THR A 437 -9.64 -35.24 2.44
C THR A 437 -10.64 -35.79 3.47
N GLU A 438 -10.28 -36.86 4.16
CA GLU A 438 -10.98 -37.32 5.36
C GLU A 438 -10.21 -36.85 6.60
N LEU A 439 -10.96 -36.30 7.58
CA LEU A 439 -10.43 -35.85 8.86
C LEU A 439 -11.11 -36.58 10.03
N PRO A 440 -10.37 -36.86 11.12
CA PRO A 440 -10.91 -37.56 12.27
C PRO A 440 -11.93 -36.72 13.04
N VAL A 441 -12.87 -37.39 13.70
CA VAL A 441 -13.84 -36.78 14.60
C VAL A 441 -13.53 -37.17 16.03
N GLU A 442 -13.44 -36.18 16.92
CA GLU A 442 -13.27 -36.38 18.35
C GLU A 442 -14.30 -35.55 19.11
N ASN A 443 -14.98 -36.16 20.08
CA ASN A 443 -16.01 -35.50 20.90
C ASN A 443 -17.07 -34.75 20.08
N GLY A 444 -17.48 -35.30 18.93
CA GLY A 444 -18.48 -34.69 18.04
C GLY A 444 -17.99 -33.55 17.16
N HIS A 445 -16.67 -33.29 17.12
CA HIS A 445 -16.07 -32.23 16.31
C HIS A 445 -14.99 -32.78 15.39
N VAL A 446 -14.94 -32.27 14.16
CA VAL A 446 -13.88 -32.58 13.19
C VAL A 446 -12.57 -31.96 13.67
N GLN A 447 -11.51 -32.75 13.69
CA GLN A 447 -10.19 -32.36 14.16
C GLN A 447 -9.21 -32.17 13.01
N ARG A 448 -8.24 -31.28 13.23
CA ARG A 448 -7.09 -31.10 12.34
C ARG A 448 -6.19 -32.34 12.38
N ASP A 449 -5.37 -32.54 11.36
CA ASP A 449 -4.40 -33.64 11.30
C ASP A 449 -2.97 -33.10 11.13
N THR A 450 -2.28 -32.88 12.26
CA THR A 450 -0.90 -32.38 12.28
C THR A 450 0.07 -33.29 11.52
N ALA A 451 -0.14 -34.61 11.57
CA ALA A 451 0.76 -35.57 10.92
C ALA A 451 0.72 -35.45 9.39
N ARG A 452 -0.35 -34.82 8.86
CA ARG A 452 -0.54 -34.50 7.45
C ARG A 452 -0.40 -33.01 7.16
N ASN A 453 0.24 -32.24 8.04
CA ASN A 453 0.40 -30.79 7.94
C ASN A 453 -0.92 -30.01 7.89
N ILE A 454 -2.00 -30.52 8.49
CA ILE A 454 -3.29 -29.85 8.49
C ILE A 454 -3.48 -29.11 9.82
N THR A 455 -3.78 -27.82 9.73
CA THR A 455 -4.07 -26.92 10.85
C THR A 455 -5.48 -26.37 10.78
N LYS A 456 -5.96 -25.70 11.84
CA LYS A 456 -7.22 -24.95 11.82
C LYS A 456 -6.95 -23.48 11.50
N PHE A 457 -7.84 -22.87 10.72
CA PHE A 457 -7.82 -21.45 10.37
C PHE A 457 -9.22 -20.86 10.51
N ALA A 458 -9.30 -19.59 10.88
CA ALA A 458 -10.57 -18.89 10.97
C ALA A 458 -10.44 -17.41 10.58
N ILE A 459 -11.54 -16.86 10.08
CA ILE A 459 -11.76 -15.43 9.94
C ILE A 459 -12.85 -15.02 10.94
N VAL A 460 -12.56 -14.02 11.77
CA VAL A 460 -13.47 -13.45 12.76
C VAL A 460 -13.84 -12.04 12.32
N ASP A 461 -15.13 -11.84 12.10
CA ASP A 461 -15.70 -10.52 11.83
C ASP A 461 -15.41 -9.56 12.99
N ARG A 462 -14.83 -8.40 12.65
CA ARG A 462 -14.49 -7.34 13.61
C ARG A 462 -15.34 -6.08 13.48
N TYR A 463 -16.34 -6.07 12.60
CA TYR A 463 -17.08 -4.85 12.27
C TYR A 463 -18.47 -4.83 12.90
N SER A 464 -19.20 -5.95 12.86
CA SER A 464 -20.61 -5.96 13.27
C SER A 464 -20.87 -5.85 14.77
N GLY A 465 -19.86 -6.07 15.61
CA GLY A 465 -20.02 -6.26 17.06
C GLY A 465 -20.34 -7.71 17.44
N GLU A 466 -20.77 -8.57 16.51
CA GLU A 466 -21.19 -9.95 16.84
C GLU A 466 -20.01 -10.94 16.96
N GLY A 467 -18.86 -10.63 16.37
CA GLY A 467 -17.71 -11.54 16.37
C GLY A 467 -18.00 -12.87 15.69
N ARG A 468 -18.64 -12.84 14.51
CA ARG A 468 -19.00 -14.05 13.75
C ARG A 468 -17.74 -14.74 13.24
N VAL A 469 -17.68 -16.07 13.34
CA VAL A 469 -16.49 -16.87 13.03
C VAL A 469 -16.75 -17.84 11.87
N ALA A 470 -16.03 -17.65 10.77
CA ALA A 470 -15.89 -18.63 9.69
C ALA A 470 -14.65 -19.49 9.95
N ARG A 471 -14.75 -20.80 9.70
CA ARG A 471 -13.76 -21.79 10.15
C ARG A 471 -13.40 -22.70 8.99
N MET A 472 -12.13 -23.05 8.86
CA MET A 472 -11.67 -24.04 7.89
C MET A 472 -10.47 -24.82 8.40
N PHE A 473 -10.04 -25.79 7.60
CA PHE A 473 -8.75 -26.45 7.76
C PHE A 473 -7.79 -26.02 6.65
N TRP A 474 -6.53 -25.83 7.01
CA TRP A 474 -5.49 -25.38 6.10
C TRP A 474 -4.37 -26.40 6.00
N LEU A 475 -3.89 -26.66 4.79
CA LEU A 475 -2.75 -27.55 4.56
C LEU A 475 -1.45 -26.75 4.45
N GLY A 476 -0.41 -27.22 5.14
CA GLY A 476 0.97 -26.77 4.95
C GLY A 476 1.31 -25.42 5.55
N CYS A 477 0.59 -24.97 6.58
CA CYS A 477 0.88 -23.74 7.31
C CYS A 477 0.37 -23.82 8.76
N GLY A 478 0.74 -22.83 9.59
CA GLY A 478 0.31 -22.72 10.98
C GLY A 478 1.17 -23.52 11.98
N PRO A 479 0.86 -23.43 13.28
CA PRO A 479 1.71 -24.03 14.31
C PRO A 479 1.51 -25.56 14.38
N ALA A 480 2.61 -26.30 14.35
CA ALA A 480 2.66 -27.72 14.70
C ALA A 480 2.69 -27.90 16.23
N THR A 481 3.36 -26.96 16.93
CA THR A 481 3.41 -26.93 18.40
C THR A 481 1.98 -26.94 18.98
N PRO A 482 1.66 -27.84 19.91
CA PRO A 482 0.35 -27.87 20.58
C PRO A 482 0.02 -26.56 21.30
N ASP A 483 -1.27 -26.33 21.58
CA ASP A 483 -1.78 -25.18 22.35
C ASP A 483 -1.24 -23.83 21.89
N THR A 484 -1.10 -23.66 20.58
CA THR A 484 -0.44 -22.51 19.96
C THR A 484 -1.31 -21.92 18.85
N ALA A 485 -1.37 -20.60 18.76
CA ALA A 485 -2.05 -19.90 17.69
C ALA A 485 -1.40 -18.54 17.42
N VAL A 486 -1.55 -18.05 16.19
CA VAL A 486 -1.19 -16.68 15.82
C VAL A 486 -2.31 -16.08 14.98
N GLY A 487 -2.53 -14.79 15.12
CA GLY A 487 -3.47 -14.05 14.29
C GLY A 487 -3.05 -12.59 14.12
N CYS A 488 -3.71 -11.93 13.17
CA CYS A 488 -3.54 -10.52 12.87
C CYS A 488 -4.85 -9.91 12.35
N THR A 489 -5.01 -8.60 12.49
CA THR A 489 -6.08 -7.82 11.85
C THR A 489 -5.75 -7.41 10.41
N VAL A 490 -4.49 -7.46 10.01
CA VAL A 490 -4.13 -7.24 8.60
C VAL A 490 -4.47 -8.52 7.84
N ALA A 491 -5.57 -8.47 7.10
CA ALA A 491 -6.10 -9.55 6.27
C ALA A 491 -6.59 -8.92 4.96
N HIS A 492 -5.75 -8.91 3.93
CA HIS A 492 -6.02 -8.19 2.71
C HIS A 492 -7.31 -8.69 2.04
N ASP A 493 -8.28 -7.83 1.68
CA ASP A 493 -8.33 -6.37 1.96
C ASP A 493 -9.42 -6.02 2.98
N GLN A 494 -10.31 -6.97 3.34
CA GLN A 494 -11.41 -6.66 4.24
C GLN A 494 -10.96 -6.47 5.69
N HIS A 495 -9.77 -6.96 6.03
CA HIS A 495 -9.09 -6.79 7.33
C HIS A 495 -9.89 -7.26 8.53
N ASN A 496 -10.65 -8.35 8.37
CA ASN A 496 -11.15 -9.09 9.51
C ASN A 496 -9.98 -9.76 10.27
N ILE A 497 -10.23 -10.24 11.48
CA ILE A 497 -9.17 -10.93 12.22
C ILE A 497 -9.00 -12.32 11.61
N TRP A 498 -7.83 -12.62 11.07
CA TRP A 498 -7.47 -14.01 10.77
C TRP A 498 -6.72 -14.63 11.94
N VAL A 499 -6.94 -15.92 12.16
CA VAL A 499 -6.22 -16.69 13.18
C VAL A 499 -5.98 -18.12 12.71
N VAL A 500 -4.75 -18.60 12.88
CA VAL A 500 -4.34 -19.97 12.59
C VAL A 500 -3.84 -20.62 13.87
N GLY A 501 -4.26 -21.86 14.15
CA GLY A 501 -3.98 -22.45 15.45
C GLY A 501 -4.05 -23.97 15.51
N SER A 502 -3.35 -24.51 16.49
CA SER A 502 -3.29 -25.92 16.82
C SER A 502 -4.33 -26.35 17.88
N SER A 503 -5.06 -25.40 18.47
CA SER A 503 -6.16 -25.61 19.42
C SER A 503 -7.14 -24.44 19.38
N ASP A 504 -8.40 -24.68 19.74
CA ASP A 504 -9.45 -23.67 19.75
C ASP A 504 -9.25 -22.66 20.90
N GLU A 505 -8.70 -23.11 22.02
CA GLU A 505 -8.35 -22.30 23.18
C GLU A 505 -7.29 -21.24 22.85
N ALA A 506 -6.24 -21.65 22.13
CA ALA A 506 -5.19 -20.71 21.72
C ALA A 506 -5.73 -19.69 20.71
N MET A 507 -6.59 -20.12 19.77
CA MET A 507 -7.21 -19.22 18.79
C MET A 507 -8.10 -18.18 19.47
N ALA A 508 -8.93 -18.59 20.44
CA ALA A 508 -9.75 -17.66 21.22
C ALA A 508 -8.90 -16.65 22.03
N LEU A 509 -7.79 -17.10 22.63
CA LEU A 509 -6.88 -16.24 23.38
C LEU A 509 -6.21 -15.18 22.48
N VAL A 510 -5.83 -15.55 21.25
CA VAL A 510 -5.29 -14.62 20.25
C VAL A 510 -6.31 -13.54 19.89
N VAL A 511 -7.55 -13.92 19.58
CA VAL A 511 -8.60 -12.98 19.17
C VAL A 511 -8.96 -12.02 20.30
N ASP A 512 -9.09 -12.51 21.54
CA ASP A 512 -9.32 -11.67 22.72
C ASP A 512 -8.19 -10.65 22.90
N ARG A 513 -6.93 -11.07 22.73
CA ARG A 513 -5.80 -10.15 22.84
C ARG A 513 -5.79 -9.09 21.73
N ILE A 514 -6.06 -9.48 20.49
CA ILE A 514 -6.14 -8.56 19.36
C ILE A 514 -7.23 -7.51 19.59
N ALA A 515 -8.41 -7.91 20.09
CA ALA A 515 -9.49 -6.99 20.43
C ALA A 515 -9.07 -5.99 21.52
N GLN A 516 -8.38 -6.45 22.57
CA GLN A 516 -7.84 -5.57 23.62
C GLN A 516 -6.81 -4.57 23.10
N ASN A 517 -5.99 -4.99 22.13
CA ASN A 517 -4.96 -4.16 21.52
C ASN A 517 -5.50 -3.20 20.44
N GLN A 518 -6.78 -3.33 20.06
CA GLN A 518 -7.38 -2.67 18.89
C GLN A 518 -6.64 -2.97 17.58
N GLY A 519 -6.15 -4.20 17.46
CA GLY A 519 -5.52 -4.74 16.26
C GLY A 519 -4.02 -4.96 16.38
N GLY A 520 -3.49 -5.57 15.32
CA GLY A 520 -2.11 -6.05 15.20
C GLY A 520 -1.97 -7.54 15.44
N TRP A 521 -0.77 -7.97 15.79
CA TRP A 521 -0.40 -9.36 15.94
C TRP A 521 -0.57 -9.84 17.38
N ALA A 522 -0.99 -11.09 17.53
CA ALA A 522 -0.84 -11.82 18.78
C ALA A 522 -0.41 -13.27 18.52
N LEU A 523 0.60 -13.72 19.26
CA LEU A 523 1.08 -15.10 19.28
C LEU A 523 0.84 -15.69 20.67
N ALA A 524 0.02 -16.73 20.75
CA ALA A 524 -0.24 -17.48 21.97
C ALA A 524 0.41 -18.86 21.91
N SER A 525 0.96 -19.35 23.02
CA SER A 525 1.43 -20.73 23.14
C SER A 525 1.41 -21.21 24.59
N GLY A 526 0.85 -22.39 24.84
CA GLY A 526 0.74 -22.97 26.18
C GLY A 526 -0.13 -22.14 27.12
N GLY A 527 -1.23 -21.58 26.60
CA GLY A 527 -2.21 -20.80 27.39
C GLY A 527 -1.80 -19.36 27.73
N GLU A 528 -0.68 -18.86 27.20
CA GLU A 528 -0.17 -17.51 27.46
C GLU A 528 0.13 -16.76 26.15
N ILE A 529 -0.04 -15.43 26.15
CA ILE A 529 0.46 -14.56 25.08
C ILE A 529 1.98 -14.49 25.18
N ARG A 530 2.67 -14.91 24.11
CA ARG A 530 4.13 -14.97 24.03
C ARG A 530 4.72 -13.70 23.42
N ALA A 531 4.02 -13.10 22.46
CA ALA A 531 4.36 -11.83 21.85
C ALA A 531 3.11 -11.18 21.26
N GLU A 532 3.17 -9.86 21.12
CA GLU A 532 2.15 -9.04 20.47
C GLU A 532 2.80 -7.84 19.80
N VAL A 533 2.16 -7.33 18.75
CA VAL A 533 2.50 -6.07 18.10
C VAL A 533 1.20 -5.32 17.95
N ARG A 534 1.12 -4.08 18.44
CA ARG A 534 -0.14 -3.31 18.41
C ARG A 534 -0.24 -2.53 17.11
N TYR A 535 -1.43 -2.49 16.51
CA TYR A 535 -1.75 -1.59 15.41
C TYR A 535 -2.97 -0.74 15.80
N GLU A 536 -2.78 0.16 16.76
CA GLU A 536 -3.87 0.92 17.37
C GLU A 536 -4.60 1.92 16.46
N ILE A 537 -4.17 2.07 15.19
CA ILE A 537 -4.82 2.90 14.18
C ILE A 537 -5.39 2.00 13.08
N GLY A 538 -6.72 1.94 12.98
CA GLY A 538 -7.43 1.08 12.03
C GLY A 538 -7.29 -0.43 12.28
N GLY A 539 -6.53 -0.85 13.29
CA GLY A 539 -6.02 -2.22 13.35
C GLY A 539 -4.99 -2.53 12.25
N LEU A 540 -4.43 -1.50 11.59
CA LEU A 540 -3.51 -1.64 10.45
C LEU A 540 -2.16 -0.97 10.71
N MET A 541 -2.18 0.15 11.43
CA MET A 541 -1.04 1.03 11.61
C MET A 541 -0.81 1.39 13.08
N THR A 542 0.35 1.97 13.36
CA THR A 542 0.68 2.57 14.65
C THR A 542 1.13 4.03 14.51
N CYS A 543 0.88 4.82 15.56
CA CYS A 543 1.42 6.17 15.72
C CYS A 543 2.74 6.20 16.52
N ARG A 544 3.56 5.15 16.39
CA ARG A 544 4.93 5.05 16.94
C ARG A 544 5.96 5.18 15.82
N THR A 545 7.22 5.40 16.18
CA THR A 545 8.30 5.48 15.20
C THR A 545 8.58 4.14 14.53
N ALA A 546 9.09 4.16 13.30
CA ALA A 546 9.50 2.96 12.57
C ALA A 546 10.45 2.06 13.37
N VAL A 547 11.35 2.64 14.16
CA VAL A 547 12.31 1.89 14.99
C VAL A 547 11.63 1.21 16.17
N GLU A 548 10.65 1.85 16.80
CA GLU A 548 9.87 1.24 17.88
C GLU A 548 9.00 0.10 17.35
N LEU A 549 8.35 0.29 16.21
CA LEU A 549 7.59 -0.76 15.53
C LEU A 549 8.49 -1.94 15.14
N ASP A 550 9.65 -1.69 14.53
CA ASP A 550 10.62 -2.74 14.16
C ASP A 550 11.08 -3.52 15.39
N ALA A 551 11.33 -2.85 16.51
CA ALA A 551 11.68 -3.53 17.76
C ALA A 551 10.59 -4.48 18.26
N GLU A 552 9.31 -4.13 18.12
CA GLU A 552 8.18 -4.99 18.45
C GLU A 552 8.05 -6.18 17.48
N MET A 553 8.21 -5.94 16.17
CA MET A 553 8.24 -7.01 15.17
C MET A 553 9.38 -8.01 15.44
N GLU A 554 10.58 -7.52 15.76
CA GLU A 554 11.72 -8.38 16.11
C GLU A 554 11.50 -9.16 17.43
N LEU A 555 10.66 -8.68 18.35
CA LEU A 555 10.24 -9.46 19.52
C LEU A 555 9.25 -10.56 19.14
N LEU A 556 8.30 -10.26 18.25
CA LEU A 556 7.38 -11.25 17.68
C LEU A 556 8.13 -12.37 16.94
N TYR A 557 9.06 -12.02 16.05
CA TYR A 557 9.87 -13.01 15.33
C TYR A 557 10.68 -13.89 16.28
N ARG A 558 11.34 -13.31 17.29
CA ARG A 558 12.07 -14.09 18.31
C ARG A 558 11.19 -15.02 19.14
N ALA A 559 9.92 -14.67 19.34
CA ALA A 559 8.95 -15.56 19.98
C ALA A 559 8.50 -16.66 19.02
N ALA A 560 8.26 -16.31 17.75
CA ALA A 560 7.85 -17.24 16.70
C ALA A 560 8.95 -18.27 16.35
N ASP A 561 10.23 -17.93 16.46
CA ASP A 561 11.36 -18.85 16.26
C ASP A 561 11.37 -20.03 17.25
N LYS A 562 10.64 -19.91 18.36
CA LYS A 562 10.50 -20.97 19.37
C LYS A 562 9.34 -21.92 19.09
N ILE A 563 8.54 -21.62 18.05
CA ILE A 563 7.38 -22.41 17.64
C ILE A 563 7.78 -23.27 16.45
N GLU A 564 7.34 -24.52 16.46
CA GLU A 564 7.43 -25.40 15.30
C GLU A 564 6.29 -25.07 14.35
N TRP A 565 6.63 -24.69 13.11
CA TRP A 565 5.68 -24.30 12.08
C TRP A 565 5.55 -25.37 11.00
N LEU A 566 4.32 -25.69 10.63
CA LEU A 566 4.01 -26.52 9.47
C LEU A 566 4.35 -25.75 8.19
N TYR A 567 4.86 -26.45 7.19
CA TYR A 567 5.18 -25.86 5.89
C TYR A 567 5.01 -26.87 4.76
N GLU A 568 4.29 -26.46 3.71
CA GLU A 568 4.40 -27.04 2.38
C GLU A 568 4.65 -25.95 1.33
N PRO A 569 5.45 -26.22 0.29
CA PRO A 569 5.58 -25.31 -0.83
C PRO A 569 4.24 -25.13 -1.56
N THR A 570 4.05 -23.94 -2.13
CA THR A 570 2.85 -23.57 -2.91
C THR A 570 3.31 -23.11 -4.30
N PHE A 571 2.37 -22.69 -5.15
CA PHE A 571 2.74 -22.12 -6.46
C PHE A 571 3.49 -20.78 -6.33
N SER A 572 3.27 -20.05 -5.23
CA SER A 572 3.90 -18.75 -5.01
C SER A 572 5.35 -18.93 -4.55
N PRO A 573 6.35 -18.37 -5.26
CA PRO A 573 7.74 -18.37 -4.81
C PRO A 573 7.97 -17.45 -3.60
N ARG A 574 6.94 -16.69 -3.16
CA ARG A 574 6.99 -15.81 -1.99
C ARG A 574 6.41 -16.46 -0.72
N TRP A 575 6.14 -17.76 -0.77
CA TRP A 575 5.76 -18.57 0.39
C TRP A 575 6.98 -19.34 0.92
N PHE A 576 7.34 -19.12 2.17
CA PHE A 576 8.58 -19.62 2.78
C PHE A 576 8.29 -20.33 4.12
N PRO A 577 9.15 -21.26 4.58
CA PRO A 577 8.99 -21.91 5.87
C PRO A 577 9.20 -20.94 7.04
N GLY A 578 8.54 -21.21 8.18
CA GLY A 578 8.70 -20.46 9.43
C GLY A 578 7.45 -19.70 9.84
N PHE A 579 7.64 -18.56 10.50
CA PHE A 579 6.56 -17.68 10.94
C PHE A 579 5.65 -17.31 9.74
N PRO A 580 4.32 -17.57 9.81
CA PRO A 580 3.46 -17.51 8.66
C PRO A 580 2.96 -16.08 8.40
N GLU A 581 3.90 -15.12 8.35
CA GLU A 581 3.58 -13.70 8.17
C GLU A 581 2.78 -13.45 6.90
N ARG A 582 3.06 -14.18 5.81
CA ARG A 582 2.38 -14.04 4.51
C ARG A 582 0.89 -14.42 4.52
N LEU A 583 0.35 -14.94 5.63
CA LEU A 583 -1.08 -15.25 5.72
C LEU A 583 -1.98 -14.02 5.67
N GLN A 584 -1.45 -12.80 5.87
CA GLN A 584 -2.18 -11.54 5.66
C GLN A 584 -2.75 -11.45 4.24
N PHE A 585 -2.10 -12.06 3.24
CA PHE A 585 -2.53 -12.04 1.84
C PHE A 585 -3.30 -13.30 1.41
N ALA A 586 -3.46 -14.28 2.32
CA ALA A 586 -3.85 -15.62 1.90
C ALA A 586 -5.37 -15.81 1.80
N THR A 587 -6.17 -14.82 2.20
CA THR A 587 -7.63 -14.76 2.05
C THR A 587 -8.12 -13.62 1.16
N LEU A 588 -7.22 -13.03 0.36
CA LEU A 588 -7.58 -12.10 -0.70
C LEU A 588 -8.73 -12.66 -1.55
N THR A 589 -9.70 -11.83 -1.88
CA THR A 589 -10.87 -12.21 -2.67
C THR A 589 -10.82 -11.63 -4.09
N CYS A 590 -10.05 -10.58 -4.30
CA CYS A 590 -9.68 -9.99 -5.58
C CYS A 590 -8.46 -10.74 -6.19
N ALA A 591 -8.62 -11.22 -7.44
CA ALA A 591 -7.62 -11.83 -8.34
C ALA A 591 -6.67 -12.97 -7.84
N PRO A 592 -6.43 -14.07 -8.61
CA PRO A 592 -7.30 -14.91 -9.42
C PRO A 592 -7.93 -16.04 -8.58
N TRP A 593 -8.32 -15.74 -7.34
CA TRP A 593 -8.90 -16.71 -6.42
C TRP A 593 -10.27 -17.19 -6.89
N ARG A 594 -10.61 -18.43 -6.52
CA ARG A 594 -11.94 -19.00 -6.75
C ARG A 594 -12.58 -19.22 -5.39
N TRP A 595 -12.18 -20.30 -4.74
CA TRP A 595 -12.67 -20.67 -3.42
C TRP A 595 -11.85 -19.98 -2.34
N VAL A 596 -12.51 -19.18 -1.52
CA VAL A 596 -11.92 -18.42 -0.42
C VAL A 596 -12.81 -18.51 0.82
N LEU A 597 -12.18 -18.37 2.00
CA LEU A 597 -12.91 -18.22 3.25
C LEU A 597 -13.06 -16.73 3.54
N VAL A 598 -14.30 -16.27 3.67
CA VAL A 598 -14.63 -14.89 4.06
C VAL A 598 -15.23 -14.89 5.47
N ALA A 599 -15.26 -13.73 6.12
CA ALA A 599 -16.04 -13.57 7.35
C ALA A 599 -17.52 -13.90 7.08
N PRO A 600 -18.27 -14.46 8.05
CA PRO A 600 -19.67 -14.82 7.82
C PRO A 600 -20.54 -13.64 7.38
N THR A 601 -21.22 -13.79 6.25
CA THR A 601 -22.21 -12.83 5.74
C THR A 601 -23.57 -13.53 5.59
N ASP A 602 -24.63 -12.77 5.32
CA ASP A 602 -25.95 -13.36 5.06
C ASP A 602 -25.94 -14.22 3.77
N ALA A 603 -25.08 -13.88 2.81
CA ALA A 603 -24.88 -14.63 1.57
C ALA A 603 -23.99 -15.87 1.76
N VAL A 604 -23.00 -15.77 2.66
CA VAL A 604 -22.01 -16.83 2.95
C VAL A 604 -21.93 -17.04 4.47
N PRO A 605 -22.92 -17.72 5.08
CA PRO A 605 -22.99 -17.82 6.54
C PRO A 605 -21.90 -18.73 7.14
N GLN A 606 -21.46 -19.74 6.39
CA GLN A 606 -20.34 -20.63 6.70
C GLN A 606 -19.78 -21.23 5.41
N GLY A 607 -18.51 -21.65 5.44
CA GLY A 607 -17.87 -22.34 4.33
C GLY A 607 -17.15 -21.43 3.35
N PHE A 608 -16.77 -22.01 2.21
CA PHE A 608 -16.10 -21.30 1.14
C PHE A 608 -17.10 -20.63 0.21
N VAL A 609 -16.69 -19.51 -0.38
CA VAL A 609 -17.38 -18.89 -1.51
C VAL A 609 -16.50 -18.91 -2.74
N ASN A 610 -17.09 -19.19 -3.89
CA ASN A 610 -16.47 -18.99 -5.18
C ASN A 610 -16.68 -17.55 -5.63
N VAL A 611 -15.65 -16.70 -5.54
CA VAL A 611 -15.78 -15.25 -5.83
C VAL A 611 -16.14 -14.94 -7.29
N GLN A 612 -15.97 -15.90 -8.21
CA GLN A 612 -16.36 -15.71 -9.61
C GLN A 612 -17.83 -16.02 -9.87
N THR A 613 -18.42 -16.98 -9.15
CA THR A 613 -19.77 -17.50 -9.42
C THR A 613 -20.78 -17.25 -8.30
N GLY A 614 -20.30 -16.94 -7.10
CA GLY A 614 -21.11 -16.84 -5.88
C GLY A 614 -21.53 -18.18 -5.28
N GLU A 615 -21.06 -19.30 -5.84
CA GLU A 615 -21.35 -20.64 -5.29
C GLU A 615 -20.72 -20.79 -3.90
N SER A 616 -21.47 -21.32 -2.94
CA SER A 616 -20.98 -21.63 -1.59
C SER A 616 -20.75 -23.12 -1.40
N HIS A 617 -19.72 -23.50 -0.64
CA HIS A 617 -19.43 -24.90 -0.31
C HIS A 617 -19.14 -25.08 1.19
N PRO A 618 -19.74 -26.08 1.88
CA PRO A 618 -19.44 -26.35 3.28
C PRO A 618 -17.99 -26.81 3.46
N VAL A 619 -17.38 -26.53 4.62
CA VAL A 619 -16.01 -27.00 4.91
C VAL A 619 -15.98 -28.51 5.14
N VAL A 620 -17.01 -29.09 5.77
CA VAL A 620 -17.11 -30.52 6.07
C VAL A 620 -18.49 -31.08 5.68
N TRP A 621 -18.53 -32.35 5.25
CA TRP A 621 -19.75 -33.07 4.86
C TRP A 621 -19.60 -34.59 4.90
#